data_AF-G3HB30-F1
#
_entry.id   AF-G3HB30-F1
#
_cell.length_a   1.000
_cell.length_b   1.000
_cell.length_c   1.000
_cell.angle_alpha   90.00
_cell.angle_beta   90.00
_cell.angle_gamma   90.00
#
_symmetry.space_group_name_H-M   'P 1'
#
loop_
_entity.id
_entity.type
_entity.pdbx_description
1 polymer ?
#
loop_
_entity_poly.entity_id
_entity_poly.type
_entity_poly.pdbx_seq_one_letter_code
_entity_poly.pdbx_strand_id
1 'polypeptide(L)' 'MAHEMIGTQIVTERLVALLESGTEKVLLIDSRPFVEYNTSHILEAININCSKLMKRRLQQDKVLITELIQHSAKHKVNSL' A
#
# COMPACT_ATOMS: atom_id res chain seq x y z
N MET A 1 -14.06 -10.79 -17.59
CA MET A 1 -15.09 -9.96 -16.95
C MET A 1 -14.41 -9.28 -15.76
N ALA A 2 -14.25 -7.96 -15.78
CA ALA A 2 -13.75 -7.27 -14.60
C ALA A 2 -14.81 -7.43 -13.50
N HIS A 3 -14.44 -8.02 -12.36
CA HIS A 3 -15.29 -7.97 -11.18
C HIS A 3 -15.49 -6.50 -10.82
N GLU A 4 -16.73 -6.09 -10.59
CA GLU A 4 -17.03 -4.75 -10.12
C GLU A 4 -16.33 -4.55 -8.76
N MET A 5 -15.33 -3.66 -8.71
CA MET A 5 -14.67 -3.34 -7.45
C MET A 5 -15.51 -2.31 -6.71
N ILE A 6 -16.04 -2.70 -5.55
CA ILE A 6 -16.69 -1.77 -4.64
C ILE A 6 -15.60 -0.96 -3.94
N GLY A 7 -15.55 0.34 -4.22
CA GLY A 7 -14.68 1.28 -3.51
C GLY A 7 -15.41 1.88 -2.31
N THR A 8 -14.89 1.64 -1.10
CA THR A 8 -15.34 2.33 0.12
C THR A 8 -14.30 3.37 0.55
N GLN A 9 -14.69 4.31 1.40
CA GLN A 9 -13.84 5.40 1.88
C GLN A 9 -13.73 5.35 3.41
N ILE A 10 -12.59 5.79 3.92
CA ILE A 10 -12.34 6.02 5.34
C ILE A 10 -11.81 7.45 5.51
N VAL A 11 -12.30 8.15 6.54
CA VAL A 11 -11.84 9.50 6.89
C VAL A 11 -10.61 9.44 7.80
N THR A 12 -9.83 10.51 7.83
CA THR A 12 -8.56 10.60 8.55
C THR A 12 -8.70 10.27 10.04
N GLU A 13 -9.72 10.81 10.71
CA GLU A 13 -9.96 10.59 12.14
C GLU A 13 -10.21 9.11 12.45
N ARG A 14 -10.89 8.41 11.55
CA ARG A 14 -11.15 6.97 11.67
C ARG A 14 -9.91 6.14 11.39
N LEU A 15 -9.06 6.56 10.45
CA LEU A 15 -7.78 5.91 10.22
C LEU A 15 -6.86 6.04 11.45
N VAL A 16 -6.76 7.23 12.04
CA VAL A 16 -5.99 7.45 13.27
C VAL A 16 -6.50 6.54 14.39
N ALA A 17 -7.81 6.52 14.64
CA ALA A 17 -8.40 5.67 15.67
C ALA A 17 -8.10 4.17 15.45
N LEU A 18 -8.13 3.69 14.20
CA LEU A 18 -7.77 2.31 13.88
C LEU A 18 -6.30 2.01 14.20
N LEU A 19 -5.39 2.91 13.80
CA LEU A 19 -3.95 2.76 14.02
C LEU A 19 -3.58 2.80 15.51
N GLU A 20 -4.20 3.71 16.28
CA GLU A 20 -3.90 3.89 17.71
C GLU A 20 -4.55 2.83 18.59
N SER A 21 -5.74 2.32 18.22
CA SER A 21 -6.46 1.34 19.04
C SER A 21 -5.78 -0.03 19.12
N GLY A 22 -4.94 -0.37 18.14
CA GLY A 22 -4.33 -1.70 18.00
C GLY A 22 -5.34 -2.85 17.88
N THR A 23 -6.63 -2.54 17.70
CA THR A 23 -7.71 -3.54 17.68
C THR A 23 -7.67 -4.38 16.39
N GLU A 24 -7.20 -3.78 15.30
CA GLU A 24 -7.00 -4.44 14.02
C GLU A 24 -5.57 -4.27 13.53
N LYS A 25 -5.02 -5.30 12.89
CA LYS A 25 -3.74 -5.20 12.20
C LYS A 25 -3.97 -4.56 10.83
N VAL A 26 -3.67 -3.26 10.72
CA VAL A 26 -3.86 -2.48 9.49
C VAL A 26 -2.67 -2.69 8.54
N LEU A 27 -2.96 -3.04 7.28
CA LEU A 27 -1.98 -2.95 6.19
C LEU A 27 -2.15 -1.60 5.49
N LEU A 28 -1.22 -0.67 5.75
CA LEU A 28 -1.28 0.66 5.16
C LEU A 28 -0.42 0.74 3.89
N ILE A 29 -1.03 1.15 2.77
CA ILE A 29 -0.37 1.24 1.46
C ILE A 29 -0.28 2.70 1.03
N ASP A 30 0.92 3.14 0.66
CA ASP A 30 1.15 4.40 -0.03
C ASP A 30 1.37 4.12 -1.52
N SER A 31 0.50 4.64 -2.38
CA SER A 31 0.57 4.45 -3.83
C SER A 31 1.25 5.59 -4.58
N ARG A 32 1.75 6.62 -3.88
CA ARG A 32 2.43 7.76 -4.50
C ARG A 32 3.78 7.37 -5.10
N PRO A 33 4.35 8.22 -5.98
CA PRO A 33 5.73 8.07 -6.46
C PRO A 33 6.73 7.93 -5.30
N PHE A 34 7.78 7.15 -5.53
CA PHE A 34 8.82 6.85 -4.54
C PHE A 34 9.42 8.09 -3.87
N VAL A 35 9.62 9.18 -4.64
CA VAL A 35 10.18 10.44 -4.12
C VAL A 35 9.24 11.09 -3.10
N GLU A 36 7.92 11.10 -3.36
CA GLU A 36 6.93 11.68 -2.43
C GLU A 36 6.82 10.85 -1.16
N TYR A 37 6.80 9.52 -1.28
CA TYR A 37 6.81 8.61 -0.13
C TYR A 37 8.04 8.83 0.77
N ASN A 38 9.24 8.94 0.18
CA ASN A 38 10.47 9.15 0.95
C ASN A 38 10.60 10.56 1.52
N THR A 39 9.96 11.55 0.91
CA THR A 39 9.91 12.91 1.46
C THR A 39 9.13 12.90 2.77
N SER A 40 7.96 12.25 2.79
CA SER A 40 7.19 11.97 4.00
C SER A 40 6.05 11.01 3.69
N HIS A 41 5.70 10.12 4.62
CA HIS A 41 4.56 9.21 4.52
C HIS A 41 3.97 8.94 5.90
N ILE A 42 2.75 8.39 5.93
CA ILE A 42 2.13 7.94 7.19
C ILE A 42 3.00 6.81 7.76
N LEU A 43 3.23 6.84 9.08
CA LEU A 43 4.05 5.87 9.79
C LEU A 43 3.71 4.43 9.40
N GLU A 44 4.74 3.60 9.22
CA GLU A 44 4.65 2.19 8.84
C GLU A 44 4.01 1.86 7.49
N ALA A 45 3.47 2.83 6.73
CA ALA A 45 2.94 2.58 5.39
C ALA A 45 3.97 1.93 4.45
N ILE A 46 3.51 1.01 3.60
CA ILE A 46 4.33 0.33 2.60
C ILE A 46 4.10 1.00 1.26
N ASN A 47 5.17 1.50 0.63
CA ASN A 47 5.06 2.05 -0.70
C ASN A 47 4.87 0.93 -1.74
N ILE A 48 3.77 1.01 -2.48
CA ILE A 48 3.52 0.19 -3.67
C ILE A 48 3.59 1.12 -4.87
N ASN A 49 4.81 1.32 -5.37
CA ASN A 49 5.12 2.24 -6.46
C ASN A 49 4.13 2.12 -7.63
N CYS A 50 3.27 3.14 -7.79
CA CYS A 50 2.25 3.19 -8.83
C CYS A 50 2.81 3.66 -10.19
N SER A 51 3.83 2.96 -10.68
CA SER A 51 4.41 3.22 -12.00
C SER A 51 3.52 2.67 -13.13
N LYS A 52 3.61 3.28 -14.32
CA LYS A 52 2.90 2.81 -15.53
C LYS A 52 3.23 1.33 -15.86
N LEU A 53 4.48 0.92 -15.64
CA LEU A 53 4.90 -0.47 -15.85
C LEU A 53 4.25 -1.41 -14.84
N MET A 54 4.24 -1.05 -13.55
CA MET A 54 3.67 -1.90 -12.50
C MET A 54 2.16 -2.06 -12.66
N LYS A 55 1.45 -0.96 -12.97
CA LYS A 55 0.02 -1.00 -13.30
C LYS A 55 -0.26 -2.00 -14.43
N ARG A 56 0.52 -1.97 -15.51
CA ARG A 56 0.36 -2.92 -16.62
C ARG A 56 0.62 -4.36 -16.19
N ARG A 57 1.65 -4.62 -15.37
CA ARG A 57 1.96 -5.98 -14.90
C ARG A 57 0.87 -6.53 -13.99
N LEU A 58 0.28 -5.71 -13.12
CA LEU A 58 -0.87 -6.08 -12.28
C LEU A 58 -2.10 -6.39 -13.13
N GLN A 59 -2.42 -5.55 -14.13
CA GLN A 59 -3.58 -5.75 -15.00
C GLN A 59 -3.46 -6.94 -15.96
N GLN A 60 -2.24 -7.39 -16.24
CA GLN A 60 -1.95 -8.55 -17.10
C GLN A 60 -1.66 -9.83 -16.29
N ASP A 61 -1.92 -9.80 -14.98
CA ASP A 61 -1.67 -10.90 -14.05
C ASP A 61 -0.21 -11.42 -14.11
N LYS A 62 0.75 -10.53 -14.41
CA LYS A 62 2.19 -10.85 -14.47
C LYS A 62 2.90 -10.67 -13.13
N VAL A 63 2.22 -10.09 -12.15
CA VAL A 63 2.65 -9.90 -10.76
C VAL A 63 1.41 -9.93 -9.90
N LEU A 64 1.46 -10.65 -8.77
CA LEU A 64 0.40 -10.58 -7.78
C LEU A 64 0.63 -9.41 -6.82
N ILE A 65 -0.45 -8.74 -6.41
CA ILE A 65 -0.36 -7.64 -5.44
C ILE A 65 0.26 -8.10 -4.11
N THR A 66 -0.01 -9.34 -3.70
CA THR A 66 0.54 -9.96 -2.49
C THR A 66 2.06 -10.14 -2.58
N GLU A 67 2.59 -10.56 -3.73
CA GLU A 67 4.04 -10.67 -3.96
C GLU A 67 4.71 -9.31 -3.87
N LEU A 68 4.06 -8.28 -4.44
CA LEU A 68 4.59 -6.91 -4.45
C LEU A 68 4.63 -6.31 -3.03
N ILE A 69 3.60 -6.58 -2.22
CA ILE A 69 3.55 -6.19 -0.81
C ILE A 69 4.64 -6.91 -0.02
N GLN A 70 4.78 -8.23 -0.17
CA GLN A 70 5.79 -9.01 0.54
C GLN A 70 7.22 -8.55 0.20
N HIS A 71 7.50 -8.26 -1.07
CA HIS A 71 8.80 -7.73 -1.48
C HIS A 71 9.07 -6.36 -0.84
N SER A 72 8.09 -5.44 -0.90
CA SER A 72 8.24 -4.09 -0.36
C SER A 72 8.35 -4.08 1.18
N ALA A 73 7.64 -4.97 1.87
CA ALA A 73 7.72 -5.15 3.32
C ALA A 73 9.10 -5.64 3.77
N LYS A 74 9.69 -6.62 3.04
CA LYS A 74 11.03 -7.15 3.35
C LYS A 74 12.12 -6.08 3.28
N HIS A 75 12.04 -5.18 2.31
CA HIS A 75 13.00 -4.07 2.20
C HIS A 75 12.93 -3.12 3.40
N LYS A 76 11.76 -2.95 4.03
CA LYS A 76 11.59 -2.10 5.21
C LYS A 76 12.15 -2.73 6.49
N VAL A 77 12.11 -4.05 6.62
CA VAL A 77 12.72 -4.78 7.76
C VAL A 77 14.24 -4.71 7.71
N ASN A 78 14.83 -4.68 6.51
CA ASN A 78 16.29 -4.64 6.32
C ASN A 78 16.90 -3.23 6.39
N SER A 79 16.08 -2.18 6.55
CA SER A 79 16.52 -0.79 6.67
C SER A 79 16.56 -0.26 8.11
N LEU A 80 16.34 -1.13 9.10
CA LEU A 80 16.51 -0.91 10.54
C LEU A 80 17.77 -1.64 11.02
#